data_AF-A0A3L6M0G9-F1
#
_entry.id   AF-A0A3L6M0G9-F1
#
_cell.length_a   1.000
_cell.length_b   1.000
_cell.length_c   1.000
_cell.angle_alpha   90.00
_cell.angle_beta   90.00
_cell.angle_gamma   90.00
#
_symmetry.space_group_name_H-M   'P 1'
#
loop_
_entity.id
_entity.type
_entity.pdbx_description
1 polymer ?
#
loop_
_entity_poly.entity_id
_entity_poly.type
_entity_poly.pdbx_seq_one_letter_code
_entity_poly.pdbx_strand_id
1 'polypeptide(L)'
;MNANHADDLKESETDCTISKRRQLVALEASWEIEQMCKLLRTCVQPNDSNEHYAVRGLTARIQELNSIFMSALGDAMETTSELAHRLRLEHEEAA
;
A
#
# COMPACT_ATOMS: atom_id res chain seq x y z
N MET A 1 19.53 14.19 -26.99
CA MET A 1 19.55 14.11 -25.52
C MET A 1 19.32 12.65 -25.15
N ASN A 2 20.37 11.92 -24.83
CA ASN A 2 20.26 10.52 -24.45
C ASN A 2 19.64 10.48 -23.05
N ALA A 3 18.39 10.04 -22.96
CA ALA A 3 17.79 9.67 -21.69
C ALA A 3 18.62 8.51 -21.16
N ASN A 4 19.54 8.82 -20.25
CA ASN A 4 20.21 7.82 -19.44
C ASN A 4 19.07 7.08 -18.73
N HIS A 5 18.80 5.83 -19.12
CA HIS A 5 17.94 4.93 -18.35
C HIS A 5 18.70 4.63 -17.06
N ALA A 6 18.70 5.60 -16.13
CA ALA A 6 19.18 5.38 -14.79
C ALA A 6 18.27 4.31 -14.19
N ASP A 7 18.84 3.15 -13.86
CA ASP A 7 18.10 2.04 -13.25
C ASP A 7 17.33 2.54 -12.03
N ASP A 8 16.00 2.66 -12.19
CA ASP A 8 15.08 3.18 -11.17
C ASP A 8 14.84 2.16 -10.03
N LEU A 9 15.38 0.95 -10.17
CA LEU A 9 15.33 -0.15 -9.22
C LEU A 9 16.68 -0.88 -9.26
N LYS A 10 17.29 -1.05 -8.10
CA LYS A 10 18.50 -1.84 -7.92
C LYS A 10 18.26 -2.83 -6.80
N GLU A 11 18.55 -4.09 -7.07
CA GLU A 11 18.29 -5.21 -6.18
C GLU A 11 19.60 -5.96 -5.92
N SER A 12 19.81 -6.33 -4.66
CA SER A 12 20.85 -7.25 -4.20
C SER A 12 20.17 -8.47 -3.56
N GLU A 13 20.95 -9.41 -3.01
CA GLU A 13 20.40 -10.56 -2.30
C GLU A 13 19.60 -10.18 -1.04
N THR A 14 19.88 -9.03 -0.44
CA THR A 14 19.31 -8.60 0.83
C THR A 14 18.51 -7.30 0.75
N ASP A 15 18.79 -6.47 -0.26
CA ASP A 15 18.30 -5.10 -0.30
C ASP A 15 17.70 -4.75 -1.66
N CYS A 16 16.65 -3.94 -1.62
CA CYS A 16 16.00 -3.38 -2.78
C CYS A 16 15.96 -1.86 -2.63
N THR A 17 16.55 -1.14 -3.59
CA THR A 17 16.58 0.33 -3.60
C THR A 17 15.87 0.86 -4.84
N ILE A 18 14.98 1.82 -4.65
CA ILE A 18 14.29 2.50 -5.74
C ILE A 18 14.76 3.95 -5.85
N SER A 19 14.76 4.49 -7.07
CA SER A 19 15.06 5.90 -7.28
C SER A 19 13.99 6.79 -6.63
N LYS A 20 14.36 8.03 -6.30
CA LYS A 20 13.39 9.02 -5.80
C LYS A 20 12.24 9.26 -6.77
N ARG A 21 12.50 9.20 -8.08
CA ARG A 21 11.45 9.33 -9.09
C ARG A 21 10.45 8.18 -9.02
N ARG A 22 10.92 6.94 -8.89
CA ARG A 22 10.04 5.77 -8.73
C ARG A 22 9.30 5.78 -7.40
N GLN A 23 9.95 6.23 -6.32
CA GLN A 23 9.31 6.46 -5.03
C GLN A 23 8.15 7.46 -5.15
N LEU A 24 8.36 8.61 -5.81
CA LEU A 24 7.31 9.62 -6.02
C LEU A 24 6.11 9.04 -6.78
N VAL A 25 6.34 8.25 -7.83
CA VAL A 25 5.25 7.58 -8.56
C VAL A 25 4.44 6.66 -7.65
N ALA A 26 5.10 5.90 -6.77
CA ALA A 26 4.40 5.03 -5.81
C ALA A 26 3.61 5.83 -4.76
N LEU A 27 4.15 6.96 -4.30
CA LEU A 27 3.47 7.87 -3.36
C LEU A 27 2.19 8.47 -3.98
N GLU A 28 2.28 8.97 -5.22
CA GLU A 28 1.13 9.54 -5.94
C GLU A 28 0.04 8.48 -6.17
N ALA A 29 0.42 7.29 -6.63
CA ALA A 29 -0.52 6.18 -6.82
C ALA A 29 -1.22 5.79 -5.50
N SER A 30 -0.47 5.72 -4.40
CA SER A 30 -1.02 5.41 -3.08
C SER A 30 -1.96 6.50 -2.57
N TRP A 31 -1.67 7.77 -2.86
CA TRP A 31 -2.55 8.88 -2.54
C TRP A 31 -3.85 8.80 -3.34
N GLU A 32 -3.79 8.48 -4.63
CA GLU A 32 -4.97 8.32 -5.48
C GLU A 32 -5.86 7.15 -4.99
N ILE A 33 -5.26 6.01 -4.61
CA ILE A 33 -5.97 4.88 -3.98
C ILE A 33 -6.71 5.31 -2.71
N GLU A 34 -6.05 6.09 -1.86
CA GLU A 34 -6.63 6.60 -0.62
C GLU A 34 -7.86 7.49 -0.91
N GLN A 35 -7.77 8.38 -1.90
CA GLN A 35 -8.89 9.25 -2.30
C GLN A 35 -10.03 8.45 -2.92
N MET A 36 -9.75 7.47 -3.78
CA MET A 36 -10.77 6.59 -4.36
C MET A 36 -11.53 5.83 -3.27
N CYS A 37 -10.85 5.32 -2.25
CA CYS A 37 -11.50 4.64 -1.13
C CYS A 37 -12.39 5.59 -0.31
N LYS A 38 -11.94 6.82 -0.07
CA LYS A 38 -12.75 7.86 0.59
C LYS A 38 -14.01 8.18 -0.22
N LEU A 39 -13.85 8.36 -1.53
CA LEU A 39 -14.94 8.66 -2.44
C LEU A 39 -15.96 7.53 -2.49
N LEU A 40 -15.51 6.28 -2.67
CA LEU A 40 -16.38 5.10 -2.74
C LEU A 40 -17.28 4.96 -1.50
N ARG A 41 -16.76 5.24 -0.30
CA ARG A 41 -17.58 5.24 0.92
C ARG A 41 -18.70 6.27 0.93
N THR A 42 -18.54 7.37 0.22
CA THR A 42 -19.53 8.44 0.12
C THR A 42 -20.46 8.30 -1.08
N CYS A 43 -19.99 7.69 -2.17
CA CYS A 43 -20.75 7.58 -3.42
C CYS A 43 -21.70 6.39 -3.46
N VAL A 44 -21.39 5.31 -2.74
CA VAL A 44 -22.27 4.14 -2.69
C VAL A 44 -23.45 4.42 -1.76
N GLN A 45 -24.53 4.91 -2.36
CA GLN A 45 -25.81 5.05 -1.69
C GLN A 45 -26.38 3.65 -1.37
N PRO A 46 -27.01 3.47 -0.21
CA PRO A 46 -27.58 2.18 0.17
C PRO A 46 -28.81 1.88 -0.70
N ASN A 47 -28.64 1.03 -1.71
CA ASN A 47 -29.76 0.32 -2.34
C ASN A 47 -30.17 -0.87 -1.46
N ASP A 48 -29.18 -1.57 -0.90
CA ASP A 48 -29.29 -2.56 0.19
C ASP A 48 -28.25 -2.19 1.26
N SER A 49 -28.62 -2.33 2.53
CA SER A 49 -27.72 -2.07 3.67
C SER A 49 -26.52 -3.02 3.67
N ASN A 50 -26.70 -4.27 3.24
CA ASN A 50 -25.63 -5.27 3.15
C ASN A 50 -24.58 -4.90 2.10
N GLU A 51 -25.01 -4.43 0.93
CA GLU A 51 -24.10 -3.95 -0.13
C GLU A 51 -23.31 -2.72 0.34
N HIS A 52 -23.98 -1.79 1.02
CA HIS A 52 -23.32 -0.62 1.58
C HIS A 52 -22.26 -1.00 2.62
N TYR A 53 -22.56 -1.93 3.53
CA TYR A 53 -21.58 -2.43 4.51
C TYR A 53 -20.44 -3.19 3.86
N ALA A 54 -20.71 -3.98 2.82
CA ALA A 54 -19.67 -4.70 2.08
C ALA A 54 -18.67 -3.74 1.43
N VAL A 55 -19.14 -2.70 0.73
CA VAL A 55 -18.26 -1.68 0.14
C VAL A 55 -17.47 -0.92 1.20
N ARG A 56 -18.08 -0.59 2.35
CA ARG A 56 -17.37 0.06 3.46
C ARG A 56 -16.26 -0.83 4.03
N GLY A 57 -16.53 -2.12 4.23
CA GLY A 57 -15.54 -3.08 4.69
C GLY A 57 -14.38 -3.24 3.70
N LEU A 58 -14.70 -3.39 2.41
CA LEU A 58 -13.70 -3.49 1.34
C LEU A 58 -12.81 -2.24 1.26
N THR A 59 -13.41 -1.06 1.21
CA THR A 59 -12.65 0.20 1.14
C THR A 59 -11.81 0.44 2.40
N ALA A 60 -12.29 0.05 3.59
CA ALA A 60 -11.50 0.12 4.81
C ALA A 60 -10.27 -0.81 4.74
N ARG A 61 -10.45 -2.05 4.26
CA ARG A 61 -9.32 -2.99 4.11
C ARG A 61 -8.33 -2.53 3.05
N ILE A 62 -8.79 -1.97 1.92
CA ILE A 62 -7.89 -1.42 0.88
C ILE A 62 -7.04 -0.29 1.48
N GLN A 63 -7.61 0.60 2.29
CA GLN A 63 -6.85 1.67 2.93
C GLN A 63 -5.85 1.15 3.96
N GLU A 64 -6.21 0.14 4.75
CA GLU A 64 -5.29 -0.51 5.68
C GLU A 64 -4.09 -1.10 4.91
N LEU A 65 -4.34 -1.81 3.80
CA LEU A 65 -3.29 -2.35 2.94
C LEU A 65 -2.42 -1.25 2.31
N ASN A 66 -3.04 -0.17 1.82
CA ASN A 66 -2.34 0.98 1.27
C ASN A 66 -1.44 1.66 2.30
N SER A 67 -1.89 1.75 3.56
CA SER A 67 -1.10 2.26 4.67
C SER A 67 0.10 1.36 4.99
N ILE A 68 -0.05 0.04 4.97
CA ILE A 68 1.06 -0.91 5.16
C ILE A 68 2.07 -0.77 4.02
N PHE A 69 1.60 -0.68 2.77
CA PHE A 69 2.43 -0.49 1.59
C PHE A 69 3.26 0.80 1.67
N MET A 70 2.63 1.91 2.05
CA MET A 70 3.30 3.21 2.21
C MET A 70 4.37 3.18 3.30
N SER A 71 4.08 2.54 4.44
CA SER A 71 5.08 2.31 5.48
C SER A 71 6.25 1.48 4.95
N ALA A 72 5.99 0.37 4.27
CA ALA A 72 7.03 -0.51 3.72
C ALA A 72 7.97 0.20 2.72
N LEU A 73 7.49 1.24 2.02
CA LEU A 73 8.27 2.00 1.06
C LEU A 73 9.07 3.18 1.65
N GLY A 74 8.73 3.64 2.86
CA GLY A 74 9.18 4.96 3.30
C GLY A 74 9.28 5.21 4.80
N ASP A 75 8.75 4.33 5.65
CA ASP A 75 8.91 4.44 7.09
C ASP A 75 10.17 3.69 7.53
N ALA A 76 11.20 4.44 7.92
CA ALA A 76 12.47 3.88 8.37
C ALA A 76 12.42 3.36 9.82
N MET A 77 11.37 3.69 10.58
CA MET A 77 11.23 3.28 11.98
C MET A 77 10.40 2.00 12.12
N GLU A 78 9.56 1.68 11.14
CA GLU A 78 8.73 0.49 11.15
C GLU A 78 9.48 -0.72 10.59
N THR A 79 9.48 -1.81 11.35
CA THR A 79 10.18 -3.05 11.01
C THR A 79 9.35 -3.95 10.10
N THR A 80 10.00 -4.86 9.38
CA THR A 80 9.32 -5.89 8.57
C THR A 80 8.38 -6.76 9.41
N SER A 81 8.73 -7.06 10.66
CA SER A 81 7.89 -7.85 11.57
C SER A 81 6.60 -7.11 11.93
N GLU A 82 6.66 -5.80 12.18
CA GLU A 82 5.47 -4.98 12.46
C GLU A 82 4.56 -4.89 11.24
N LEU A 83 5.14 -4.73 10.04
CA LEU A 83 4.40 -4.74 8.78
C LEU A 83 3.71 -6.09 8.53
N ALA A 84 4.40 -7.20 8.77
CA ALA A 84 3.85 -8.55 8.62
C ALA A 84 2.70 -8.81 9.60
N HIS A 85 2.85 -8.38 10.86
CA HIS A 85 1.80 -8.45 11.87
C HIS A 85 0.55 -7.66 11.44
N ARG A 86 0.72 -6.41 10.99
CA ARG A 86 -0.39 -5.59 10.45
C ARG A 86 -1.05 -6.23 9.23
N LEU A 87 -0.25 -6.85 8.36
CA LEU A 87 -0.76 -7.54 7.19
C LEU A 87 -1.49 -8.86 7.54
N ARG A 88 -1.33 -9.34 8.78
CA ARG A 88 -1.83 -10.62 9.29
C ARG A 88 -1.18 -11.81 8.58
N LEU A 89 0.09 -11.65 8.20
CA LEU A 89 0.92 -12.73 7.66
C LEU A 89 1.62 -13.51 8.78
N GLU A 90 1.01 -13.62 9.97
CA GLU A 90 1.53 -14.49 11.01
C GLU A 90 1.46 -15.95 10.54
N HIS A 91 2.53 -16.37 9.85
CA HIS A 91 2.94 -17.75 9.83
C HIS A 91 3.58 -18.04 11.18
N GLU A 92 3.00 -19.02 11.86
CA GLU A 92 3.65 -19.81 12.89
C GLU A 92 5.09 -20.13 12.44
N GLU A 93 6.09 -19.46 13.02
CA GLU A 93 7.37 -20.12 13.28
C GLU A 93 7.12 -21.07 14.47
N ALA A 94 6.35 -22.12 14.23
CA ALA A 94 6.27 -23.28 15.10
C ALA A 94 7.41 -24.23 14.71
N ALA A 95 8.45 -24.21 15.56
CA ALA A 95 9.53 -25.19 15.72
C ALA A 95 10.63 -25.27 14.64
#